data_AF-A0A975C3E5-F1
#
_entry.id   AF-A0A975C3E5-F1
#
_cell.length_a   1.000
_cell.length_b   1.000
_cell.length_c   1.000
_cell.angle_alpha   90.00
_cell.angle_beta   90.00
_cell.angle_gamma   90.00
#
_symmetry.space_group_name_H-M   'P 1'
#
loop_
_entity.id
_entity.type
_entity.pdbx_description
1 polymer ?
#
loop_
_entity_poly.entity_id
_entity_poly.type
_entity_poly.pdbx_seq_one_letter_code
_entity_poly.pdbx_strand_id
1 'polypeptide(L)'
;MREREARTPREDIVPAVGRRLVVRCDAPACGRAALLDPRALFGATKHWPVAGRSYRFRCQCGHRVAQVSYTNNADQAEGPISLAALGLWF
;
A
#
# COMPACT_ATOMS: atom_id res chain seq x y z
N MET A 1 -44.08 20.03 -7.51
CA MET A 1 -43.09 20.18 -8.60
C MET A 1 -42.26 18.89 -8.67
N ARG A 2 -41.58 18.59 -9.79
CA ARG A 2 -40.69 17.41 -9.88
C ARG A 2 -39.24 17.84 -9.64
N GLU A 3 -38.71 17.54 -8.47
CA GLU A 3 -37.28 17.70 -8.21
C GLU A 3 -36.52 16.56 -8.88
N ARG A 4 -35.60 16.91 -9.79
CA ARG A 4 -34.73 15.95 -10.46
C ARG A 4 -33.59 15.61 -9.50
N GLU A 5 -33.60 14.40 -8.94
CA GLU A 5 -32.40 13.83 -8.31
C GLU A 5 -31.23 13.89 -9.29
N ALA A 6 -30.24 14.71 -8.95
CA ALA A 6 -28.99 14.81 -9.70
C ALA A 6 -28.21 13.51 -9.52
N ARG A 7 -28.24 12.63 -10.53
CA ARG A 7 -27.35 11.48 -10.59
C ARG A 7 -25.92 11.97 -10.81
N THR A 8 -25.15 12.10 -9.75
CA THR A 8 -23.70 12.31 -9.81
C THR A 8 -23.07 11.23 -10.71
N PRO A 9 -22.18 11.58 -11.66
CA PRO A 9 -21.44 10.60 -12.43
C PRO A 9 -20.68 9.64 -11.51
N ARG A 10 -20.64 8.35 -11.87
CA ARG A 10 -19.92 7.34 -11.07
C ARG A 10 -18.39 7.53 -11.10
N GLU A 11 -17.88 8.34 -12.03
CA GLU A 11 -16.46 8.66 -12.19
C GLU A 11 -15.89 9.56 -11.09
N ASP A 12 -16.72 10.36 -10.41
CA ASP A 12 -16.31 11.18 -9.25
C ASP A 12 -16.28 10.40 -7.92
N ILE A 13 -16.62 9.10 -7.94
CA ILE A 13 -16.45 8.24 -6.77
C ILE A 13 -14.96 7.92 -6.64
N VAL A 14 -14.23 8.76 -5.90
CA VAL A 14 -12.89 8.46 -5.39
C VAL A 14 -12.93 7.03 -4.84
N PRO A 15 -12.20 6.07 -5.44
CA PRO A 15 -12.40 4.66 -5.15
C PRO A 15 -12.10 4.42 -3.68
N ALA A 16 -13.10 3.95 -2.93
CA ALA A 16 -13.06 3.81 -1.48
C ALA A 16 -11.72 3.19 -1.04
N VAL A 17 -10.83 4.04 -0.51
CA VAL A 17 -9.39 3.79 -0.50
C VAL A 17 -9.09 2.55 0.33
N GLY A 18 -8.83 1.46 -0.37
CA GLY A 18 -8.52 0.18 0.24
C GLY A 18 -7.20 0.30 1.00
N ARG A 19 -7.14 -0.35 2.18
CA ARG A 19 -5.91 -0.51 2.97
C ARG A 19 -4.72 -0.84 2.07
N ARG A 20 -3.84 0.13 1.83
CA ARG A 20 -2.58 -0.08 1.11
C ARG A 20 -1.59 -0.77 2.02
N LEU A 21 -0.73 -1.58 1.41
CA LEU A 21 0.30 -2.34 2.09
C LEU A 21 1.60 -1.53 2.10
N VAL A 22 2.10 -1.21 3.28
CA VAL A 22 3.38 -0.56 3.51
C VAL A 22 4.40 -1.65 3.84
N VAL A 23 5.43 -1.81 3.01
CA VAL A 23 6.52 -2.76 3.23
C VAL A 23 7.81 -1.97 3.41
N ARG A 24 8.43 -2.02 4.59
CA ARG A 24 9.71 -1.35 4.88
C ARG A 24 10.79 -2.38 5.14
N CYS A 25 12.03 -2.17 4.69
CA CYS A 25 13.12 -3.08 5.03
C CYS A 25 13.48 -2.99 6.52
N ASP A 26 13.68 -4.14 7.19
CA ASP A 26 14.11 -4.21 8.60
C ASP A 26 15.65 -4.05 8.75
N ALA A 27 16.40 -3.96 7.64
CA ALA A 27 17.85 -3.85 7.67
C ALA A 27 18.33 -2.46 8.13
N PRO A 28 19.36 -2.38 9.01
CA PRO A 28 19.93 -1.10 9.43
C PRO A 28 20.43 -0.31 8.22
N ALA A 29 20.18 1.01 8.24
CA ALA A 29 20.51 1.98 7.19
C ALA A 29 19.96 1.70 5.77
N CYS A 30 19.21 0.62 5.52
CA CYS A 30 18.78 0.31 4.15
C CYS A 30 17.66 1.25 3.63
N GLY A 31 16.89 1.89 4.52
CA GLY A 31 15.97 3.03 4.27
C GLY A 31 14.76 2.78 3.37
N ARG A 32 14.81 1.74 2.54
CA ARG A 32 13.85 1.44 1.48
C ARG A 32 12.52 0.93 2.00
N ALA A 33 11.47 1.32 1.29
CA ALA A 33 10.12 0.88 1.48
C ALA A 33 9.34 0.83 0.15
N ALA A 34 8.14 0.27 0.18
CA ALA A 34 7.20 0.29 -0.92
C ALA A 34 5.77 0.43 -0.41
N LEU A 35 4.97 1.20 -1.15
CA LEU A 35 3.52 1.23 -1.03
C LEU A 35 2.94 0.34 -2.13
N LEU A 36 2.26 -0.73 -1.74
CA LEU A 36 1.75 -1.75 -2.65
C LEU A 36 0.22 -1.84 -2.53
N ASP A 37 -0.44 -2.30 -3.59
CA ASP A 37 -1.84 -2.76 -3.49
C ASP A 37 -1.87 -4.24 -3.07
N PRO A 38 -2.31 -4.58 -1.85
CA PRO A 38 -2.44 -5.97 -1.44
C PRO A 38 -3.58 -6.72 -2.16
N ARG A 39 -4.58 -6.02 -2.75
CA ARG A 39 -5.62 -6.67 -3.56
C ARG A 39 -5.03 -7.27 -4.82
N ALA A 40 -4.21 -6.51 -5.54
CA ALA A 40 -3.53 -6.97 -6.75
C ALA A 40 -2.53 -8.11 -6.48
N LEU A 41 -1.83 -8.09 -5.33
CA LEU A 41 -0.77 -9.06 -5.00
C LEU A 41 -1.26 -10.32 -4.28
N PHE A 42 -2.28 -10.23 -3.44
CA PHE A 42 -2.73 -11.31 -2.55
C PHE A 42 -4.22 -11.66 -2.71
N GLY A 43 -4.97 -10.91 -3.52
CA GLY A 43 -6.41 -11.11 -3.70
C GLY A 43 -7.20 -10.84 -2.41
N ALA A 44 -7.86 -11.88 -1.90
CA ALA A 44 -8.74 -11.77 -0.74
C ALA A 44 -7.99 -11.45 0.57
N THR A 45 -8.60 -10.64 1.42
CA THR A 45 -8.01 -10.09 2.67
C THR A 45 -7.42 -11.14 3.61
N LYS A 46 -7.94 -12.37 3.59
CA LYS A 46 -7.43 -13.50 4.39
C LYS A 46 -6.03 -14.01 3.99
N HIS A 47 -5.55 -13.66 2.80
CA HIS A 47 -4.22 -14.05 2.29
C HIS A 47 -3.17 -12.94 2.43
N TRP A 48 -3.62 -11.75 2.83
CA TRP A 48 -2.76 -10.60 3.04
C TRP A 48 -1.81 -10.87 4.22
N PRO A 49 -0.56 -10.39 4.18
CA PRO A 49 0.37 -10.57 5.29
C PRO A 49 -0.13 -9.88 6.56
N VAL A 50 0.03 -10.54 7.72
CA VAL A 50 -0.19 -9.90 9.02
C VAL A 50 0.82 -8.76 9.20
N ALA A 51 0.40 -7.67 9.86
CA ALA A 51 1.30 -6.56 10.17
C ALA A 51 2.41 -6.97 11.16
N GLY A 52 3.59 -6.40 11.03
CA GLY A 52 4.82 -6.80 11.73
C GLY A 52 5.87 -7.39 10.79
N ARG A 53 6.81 -8.17 11.33
CA ARG A 53 7.89 -8.78 10.54
C ARG A 53 7.37 -9.81 9.54
N SER A 54 7.84 -9.72 8.31
CA SER A 54 7.55 -10.68 7.23
C SER A 54 8.81 -11.05 6.47
N TYR A 55 8.91 -12.33 6.11
CA TYR A 55 9.98 -12.91 5.28
C TYR A 55 9.53 -13.12 3.82
N ARG A 56 8.31 -12.69 3.46
CA ARG A 56 7.74 -12.81 2.11
C ARG A 56 8.28 -11.76 1.15
N PHE A 57 8.95 -10.74 1.67
CA PHE A 57 9.53 -9.63 0.91
C PHE A 57 11.03 -9.61 1.11
N ARG A 58 11.77 -9.43 0.01
CA ARG A 58 13.21 -9.14 0.05
C ARG A 58 13.42 -7.62 0.06
N CYS A 59 14.65 -7.16 0.15
CA CYS A 59 15.04 -5.77 -0.07
C CYS A 59 16.17 -5.70 -1.12
N GLN A 60 16.26 -4.60 -1.89
CA GLN A 60 17.29 -4.44 -2.93
C GLN A 60 18.71 -4.43 -2.35
N CYS A 61 18.88 -4.08 -1.07
CA CYS A 61 20.12 -4.29 -0.31
C CYS A 61 20.39 -5.77 0.07
N GLY A 62 19.67 -6.73 -0.51
CA GLY A 62 19.83 -8.17 -0.31
C GLY A 62 19.08 -8.77 0.89
N HIS A 63 18.73 -7.96 1.89
CA HIS A 63 18.07 -8.40 3.13
C HIS A 63 16.70 -9.05 2.89
N ARG A 64 16.26 -9.96 3.78
CA ARG A 64 15.06 -10.80 3.61
C ARG A 64 13.97 -10.61 4.68
N VAL A 65 14.11 -9.59 5.52
CA VAL A 65 13.09 -9.24 6.52
C VAL A 65 12.55 -7.85 6.20
N ALA A 66 11.23 -7.73 6.24
CA ALA A 66 10.53 -6.47 6.07
C ALA A 66 9.51 -6.28 7.19
N GLN A 67 9.36 -5.04 7.65
CA GLN A 67 8.23 -4.62 8.48
C GLN A 67 7.05 -4.28 7.59
N VAL A 68 5.92 -4.92 7.87
CA VAL A 68 4.68 -4.76 7.14
C VAL A 68 3.68 -3.97 7.98
N SER A 69 3.06 -2.96 7.40
CA SER A 69 1.93 -2.25 8.00
C SER A 69 0.89 -1.89 6.94
N TYR A 70 -0.25 -1.35 7.37
CA TYR A 70 -1.33 -0.94 6.48
C TYR A 70 -1.68 0.52 6.71
N THR A 71 -2.02 1.22 5.63
CA THR A 71 -2.50 2.61 5.68
C THR A 71 -3.81 2.74 4.92
N ASN A 72 -4.73 3.56 5.44
CA ASN A 72 -5.92 3.98 4.70
C ASN A 72 -5.63 5.22 3.84
N ASN A 73 -4.55 5.95 4.13
CA ASN A 73 -4.12 7.14 3.38
C ASN A 73 -3.43 6.69 2.09
N ALA A 74 -4.22 6.26 1.11
CA ALA A 74 -3.77 5.77 -0.20
C ALA A 74 -3.72 6.88 -1.27
N ASP A 75 -4.22 8.05 -0.88
CA ASP A 75 -4.54 9.26 -1.64
C ASP A 75 -3.49 10.38 -1.42
N GLN A 76 -2.57 10.22 -0.48
CA GLN A 76 -1.35 11.01 -0.44
C GLN A 76 -0.42 10.57 -1.57
N ALA A 77 0.09 11.51 -2.37
CA ALA A 77 0.94 11.24 -3.55
C ALA A 77 2.21 10.42 -3.24
N GLU A 78 2.73 10.53 -2.02
CA GLU A 78 3.83 9.69 -1.51
C GLU A 78 3.33 8.57 -0.56
N GLY A 79 2.15 8.73 0.04
CA GLY A 79 1.72 7.91 1.17
C GLY A 79 2.60 8.11 2.41
N PRO A 80 2.61 7.17 3.37
CA PRO A 80 3.48 7.22 4.55
C PRO A 80 4.95 6.81 4.23
N ILE A 81 5.42 7.03 3.01
CA ILE A 81 6.73 6.62 2.49
C ILE A 81 7.20 7.72 1.53
N SER A 82 8.30 8.42 1.80
CA SER A 82 8.84 9.40 0.84
C SER A 82 9.24 8.75 -0.48
N LEU A 83 9.14 9.47 -1.60
CA LEU A 83 9.59 9.00 -2.92
C LEU A 83 11.05 8.51 -2.89
N ALA A 84 11.91 9.17 -2.12
CA ALA A 84 13.31 8.79 -1.93
C ALA A 84 13.51 7.42 -1.25
N ALA A 85 12.49 6.89 -0.56
CA ALA A 85 12.51 5.56 0.03
C ALA A 85 11.93 4.48 -0.91
N LEU A 86 11.27 4.82 -2.02
CA LEU A 86 10.72 3.85 -2.96
C LEU A 86 11.81 3.15 -3.77
N GLY A 87 11.89 1.82 -3.69
CA GLY A 87 12.83 1.03 -4.50
C GLY A 87 12.79 -0.47 -4.24
N LEU A 88 11.78 -1.16 -4.77
CA LEU A 88 11.40 -2.59 -4.63
C LEU A 88 10.43 -2.94 -5.81
N TRP A 89 10.31 -4.13 -6.46
CA TRP A 89 10.84 -5.50 -6.29
C TRP A 89 11.21 -6.19 -7.65
N PHE A 90 12.08 -7.21 -7.60
CA PHE A 90 12.15 -8.37 -8.53
C PHE A 90 12.38 -9.65 -7.71
#